data_AF-A0A960XMB4-F1
#
_entry.id   AF-A0A960XMB4-F1
#
_cell.length_a   1.000
_cell.length_b   1.000
_cell.length_c   1.000
_cell.angle_alpha   90.00
_cell.angle_beta   90.00
_cell.angle_gamma   90.00
#
_symmetry.space_group_name_H-M   'P 1'
#
loop_
_entity.id
_entity.type
_entity.pdbx_description
1 polymer ?
#
loop_
_entity_poly.entity_id
_entity_poly.type
_entity_poly.pdbx_seq_one_letter_code
_entity_poly.pdbx_strand_id
1 'polypeptide(L)'
;MHGPRNSTGTRESRESQLPAFLRFATDPGSEQWRVFRFERDIVLIVKGILLVILFYYLFLTNWMEDPPIAHQEIFLETARRMAQRVVQYSFLLYTAINIALAFVMLGSRELTPRVTRLLVAAIAFLDAAFLAGMVLVTGGVESSLFWVFPLLIARNALVLSPTTRQILLNLLTCGACAAATIGAAYIQQAEDTSYATIRLMPFTSLSELPDSGIGLVLIGQNRTNHTLHFRVFDREARALIDASEAGFPDKQRQVAILKNLLEPLWEEPTLTADQQDAILDAVALITGQTQAAGPPALDLGLGFWLRMGLLIMVMLWLWGIRTLLERELRREEEQTE
;
A
#
# COMPACT_ATOMS: atom_id res chain seq x y z
N MET A 1 -63.45 12.65 -42.33
CA MET A 1 -62.48 11.54 -42.47
C MET A 1 -61.11 12.02 -42.01
N HIS A 2 -60.73 11.76 -40.76
CA HIS A 2 -59.32 11.79 -40.35
C HIS A 2 -59.15 10.79 -39.20
N GLY A 3 -58.44 9.71 -39.49
CA GLY A 3 -58.21 8.61 -38.56
C GLY A 3 -57.11 8.95 -37.54
N PRO A 4 -57.09 8.28 -36.38
CA PRO A 4 -56.10 8.51 -35.35
C PRO A 4 -54.72 7.94 -35.76
N ARG A 5 -53.67 8.74 -35.57
CA ARG A 5 -52.26 8.35 -35.76
C ARG A 5 -51.84 7.37 -34.65
N ASN A 6 -51.41 6.17 -35.04
CA ASN A 6 -50.68 5.23 -34.20
C ASN A 6 -49.34 5.84 -33.75
N SER A 7 -49.18 6.09 -32.46
CA SER A 7 -47.93 6.56 -31.81
C SER A 7 -47.14 5.43 -31.12
N THR A 8 -47.55 4.17 -31.29
CA THR A 8 -46.93 3.01 -30.64
C THR A 8 -45.61 2.57 -31.30
N GLY A 9 -45.33 2.96 -32.54
CA GLY A 9 -44.15 2.50 -33.28
C GLY A 9 -42.81 3.14 -32.88
N THR A 10 -42.81 4.27 -32.16
CA THR A 10 -41.57 4.97 -31.80
C THR A 10 -40.95 4.53 -30.47
N ARG A 11 -41.76 3.96 -29.56
CA ARG A 11 -41.32 3.55 -28.20
C ARG A 11 -40.46 2.29 -28.23
N GLU A 12 -40.88 1.25 -28.98
CA GLU A 12 -40.08 0.03 -29.17
C GLU A 12 -38.74 0.29 -29.87
N SER A 13 -38.70 1.23 -30.83
CA SER A 13 -37.45 1.49 -31.56
C SER A 13 -36.37 2.16 -30.71
N ARG A 14 -36.73 3.00 -29.73
CA ARG A 14 -35.76 3.70 -28.86
C ARG A 14 -35.24 2.81 -27.74
N GLU A 15 -36.11 2.00 -27.12
CA GLU A 15 -35.66 0.98 -26.19
C GLU A 15 -34.73 0.00 -26.91
N SER A 16 -34.99 -0.34 -28.18
CA SER A 16 -34.14 -1.21 -29.00
C SER A 16 -32.72 -0.67 -29.31
N GLN A 17 -32.44 0.61 -29.03
CA GLN A 17 -31.14 1.25 -29.34
C GLN A 17 -30.21 1.39 -28.13
N LEU A 18 -30.72 1.19 -26.92
CA LEU A 18 -29.87 1.17 -25.73
C LEU A 18 -29.06 -0.14 -25.69
N PRO A 19 -27.74 -0.09 -25.44
CA PRO A 19 -26.93 -1.26 -25.14
C PRO A 19 -27.61 -2.11 -24.06
N ALA A 20 -27.53 -3.44 -24.18
CA ALA A 20 -28.23 -4.35 -23.28
C ALA A 20 -28.00 -3.99 -21.80
N PHE A 21 -26.75 -3.64 -21.43
CA PHE A 21 -26.39 -3.25 -20.06
C PHE A 21 -27.12 -1.99 -19.52
N LEU A 22 -27.55 -1.06 -20.37
CA LEU A 22 -28.30 0.15 -19.98
C LEU A 22 -29.81 -0.09 -19.90
N ARG A 23 -30.38 -0.96 -20.76
CA ARG A 23 -31.81 -1.34 -20.65
C ARG A 23 -32.15 -2.06 -19.37
N PHE A 24 -31.18 -2.72 -18.76
CA PHE A 24 -31.42 -3.38 -17.50
C PHE A 24 -31.76 -2.33 -16.43
N ALA A 25 -31.17 -1.13 -16.42
CA ALA A 25 -31.29 -0.16 -15.32
C ALA A 25 -32.71 0.41 -15.04
N THR A 26 -33.72 0.15 -15.89
CA THR A 26 -34.97 0.93 -15.91
C THR A 26 -36.22 0.26 -15.30
N ASP A 27 -36.11 -0.92 -14.67
CA ASP A 27 -37.28 -1.62 -14.06
C ASP A 27 -37.25 -1.62 -12.51
N PRO A 28 -38.12 -0.84 -11.83
CA PRO A 28 -38.07 -0.60 -10.39
C PRO A 28 -38.51 -1.79 -9.52
N GLY A 29 -39.31 -2.73 -10.05
CA GLY A 29 -39.74 -3.93 -9.33
C GLY A 29 -38.68 -5.04 -9.28
N SER A 30 -37.68 -4.99 -10.19
CA SER A 30 -36.66 -6.03 -10.39
C SER A 30 -35.23 -5.60 -10.02
N GLU A 31 -35.01 -4.32 -9.67
CA GLU A 31 -33.74 -3.72 -9.21
C GLU A 31 -32.95 -4.61 -8.23
N GLN A 32 -33.59 -5.06 -7.15
CA GLN A 32 -32.91 -5.83 -6.08
C GLN A 32 -32.56 -7.25 -6.53
N TRP A 33 -33.40 -7.87 -7.35
CA TRP A 33 -33.19 -9.22 -7.85
C TRP A 33 -32.10 -9.25 -8.92
N ARG A 34 -31.99 -8.19 -9.73
CA ARG A 34 -30.99 -8.01 -10.79
C ARG A 34 -29.59 -7.69 -10.25
N VAL A 35 -29.48 -6.81 -9.25
CA VAL A 35 -28.20 -6.52 -8.57
C VAL A 35 -27.63 -7.78 -7.93
N PHE A 36 -28.48 -8.56 -7.27
CA PHE A 36 -28.07 -9.84 -6.66
C PHE A 36 -27.58 -10.83 -7.71
N ARG A 37 -28.26 -10.93 -8.86
CA ARG A 37 -27.86 -11.83 -9.95
C ARG A 37 -26.59 -11.39 -10.65
N PHE A 38 -26.41 -10.09 -10.88
CA PHE A 38 -25.18 -9.58 -11.50
C PHE A 38 -23.95 -9.87 -10.62
N GLU A 39 -24.07 -9.58 -9.32
CA GLU A 39 -23.02 -9.86 -8.35
C GLU A 39 -22.72 -11.38 -8.29
N ARG A 40 -23.75 -12.21 -8.23
CA ARG A 40 -23.60 -13.66 -8.09
C ARG A 40 -23.14 -14.36 -9.37
N ASP A 41 -23.68 -13.97 -10.52
CA ASP A 41 -23.49 -14.72 -11.77
C ASP A 41 -22.30 -14.18 -12.59
N ILE A 42 -21.88 -12.92 -12.40
CA ILE A 42 -20.73 -12.34 -13.13
C ILE A 42 -19.58 -12.04 -12.16
N VAL A 43 -19.82 -11.26 -11.12
CA VAL A 43 -18.74 -10.78 -10.24
C VAL A 43 -18.07 -11.93 -9.49
N LEU A 44 -18.84 -12.89 -8.95
CA LEU A 44 -18.25 -14.07 -8.30
C LEU A 44 -17.40 -14.92 -9.26
N ILE A 45 -17.80 -15.06 -10.53
CA ILE A 45 -17.04 -15.84 -11.52
C ILE A 45 -15.71 -15.14 -11.83
N VAL A 46 -15.76 -13.84 -12.15
CA VAL A 46 -14.55 -13.03 -12.42
C VAL A 46 -13.61 -13.09 -11.21
N LYS A 47 -14.17 -12.98 -10.00
CA LYS A 47 -13.40 -13.07 -8.76
C LYS A 47 -12.78 -14.44 -8.54
N GLY A 48 -13.50 -15.53 -8.85
CA GLY A 48 -12.95 -16.88 -8.80
C GLY A 48 -11.74 -17.05 -9.71
N ILE A 49 -11.80 -16.52 -10.94
CA ILE A 49 -10.66 -16.53 -11.88
C ILE A 49 -9.49 -15.72 -11.32
N LEU A 50 -9.74 -14.52 -10.81
CA LEU A 50 -8.70 -13.68 -10.19
C LEU A 50 -8.03 -14.35 -8.98
N LEU A 51 -8.81 -15.02 -8.14
CA LEU A 51 -8.29 -15.80 -7.01
C LEU A 51 -7.37 -16.93 -7.46
N VAL A 52 -7.72 -17.66 -8.52
CA VAL A 52 -6.87 -18.72 -9.08
C VAL A 52 -5.56 -18.15 -9.63
N ILE A 53 -5.63 -17.05 -10.37
CA ILE A 53 -4.44 -16.36 -10.89
C ILE A 53 -3.55 -15.90 -9.74
N LEU A 54 -4.14 -15.26 -8.72
CA LEU A 54 -3.39 -14.74 -7.58
C LEU A 54 -2.78 -15.87 -6.74
N PHE A 55 -3.48 -17.00 -6.58
CA PHE A 55 -2.94 -18.20 -5.94
C PHE A 55 -1.70 -18.72 -6.69
N TYR A 56 -1.79 -18.81 -8.02
CA TYR A 56 -0.64 -19.20 -8.84
C TYR A 56 0.55 -18.27 -8.60
N TYR A 57 0.33 -16.96 -8.66
CA TYR A 57 1.43 -16.00 -8.48
C TYR A 57 2.04 -16.03 -7.07
N LEU A 58 1.20 -16.09 -6.03
CA LEU A 58 1.65 -15.99 -4.64
C LEU A 58 2.31 -17.26 -4.10
N PHE A 59 1.94 -18.44 -4.62
CA PHE A 59 2.40 -19.73 -4.08
C PHE A 59 3.28 -20.53 -5.04
N LEU A 60 3.09 -20.38 -6.36
CA LEU A 60 3.76 -21.23 -7.35
C LEU A 60 4.89 -20.50 -8.10
N THR A 61 4.98 -19.17 -8.01
CA THR A 61 6.11 -18.40 -8.55
C THR A 61 6.92 -17.71 -7.46
N ASN A 62 8.23 -17.63 -7.67
CA ASN A 62 9.15 -16.80 -6.89
C ASN A 62 9.02 -15.33 -7.33
N TRP A 63 7.82 -14.76 -7.18
CA TRP A 63 7.52 -13.39 -7.62
C TRP A 63 8.30 -12.33 -6.84
N MET A 64 8.90 -12.72 -5.71
CA MET A 64 9.87 -11.94 -4.96
C MET A 64 11.27 -12.51 -5.25
N GLU A 65 11.90 -12.03 -6.33
CA GLU A 65 13.25 -12.44 -6.76
C GLU A 65 14.29 -12.35 -5.62
N ASP A 66 15.09 -13.40 -5.43
CA ASP A 66 16.24 -13.41 -4.52
C ASP A 66 17.35 -12.50 -5.08
N PRO A 67 17.83 -11.48 -4.35
CA PRO A 67 18.97 -10.70 -4.79
C PRO A 67 20.26 -11.54 -4.80
N PRO A 68 21.25 -11.20 -5.65
CA PRO A 68 22.54 -11.86 -5.63
C PRO A 68 23.29 -11.57 -4.32
N ILE A 69 23.57 -12.64 -3.58
CA ILE A 69 24.02 -12.66 -2.19
C ILE A 69 25.29 -11.82 -1.96
N ALA A 70 25.12 -10.70 -1.24
CA ALA A 70 26.18 -10.06 -0.46
C ALA A 70 25.83 -10.17 1.03
N HIS A 71 26.83 -10.37 1.89
CA HIS A 71 26.70 -10.78 3.31
C HIS A 71 25.85 -9.87 4.24
N GLN A 72 25.27 -8.76 3.74
CA GLN A 72 24.47 -7.78 4.49
C GLN A 72 22.94 -8.01 4.37
N GLU A 73 22.47 -8.98 3.58
CA GLU A 73 21.04 -9.16 3.29
C GLU A 73 20.24 -10.01 4.29
N ILE A 74 20.87 -10.55 5.35
CA ILE A 74 20.20 -11.48 6.28
C ILE A 74 18.95 -10.85 6.94
N PHE A 75 18.99 -9.55 7.27
CA PHE A 75 17.85 -8.84 7.86
C PHE A 75 16.74 -8.54 6.83
N LEU A 76 17.12 -8.06 5.63
CA LEU A 76 16.19 -7.78 4.53
C LEU A 76 15.52 -9.04 4.00
N GLU A 77 16.26 -10.14 3.87
CA GLU A 77 15.71 -11.46 3.56
C GLU A 77 14.67 -11.89 4.61
N THR A 78 14.92 -11.59 5.90
CA THR A 78 14.00 -11.94 6.99
C THR A 78 12.71 -11.11 6.92
N ALA A 79 12.81 -9.79 6.76
CA ALA A 79 11.65 -8.91 6.61
C ALA A 79 10.82 -9.26 5.36
N ARG A 80 11.50 -9.52 4.23
CA ARG A 80 10.87 -9.90 2.97
C ARG A 80 10.15 -11.25 3.05
N ARG A 81 10.77 -12.26 3.67
CA ARG A 81 10.14 -13.57 3.92
C ARG A 81 8.96 -13.44 4.88
N MET A 82 9.03 -12.58 5.88
CA MET A 82 7.90 -12.29 6.77
C MET A 82 6.75 -11.63 6.00
N ALA A 83 7.02 -10.59 5.21
CA ALA A 83 6.02 -9.92 4.39
C ALA A 83 5.34 -10.90 3.41
N GLN A 84 6.11 -11.77 2.73
CA GLN A 84 5.57 -12.80 1.86
C GLN A 84 4.63 -13.75 2.61
N ARG A 85 5.02 -14.24 3.80
CA ARG A 85 4.18 -15.11 4.62
C ARG A 85 2.89 -14.42 5.06
N VAL A 86 2.99 -13.16 5.49
CA VAL A 86 1.81 -12.36 5.86
C VAL A 86 0.84 -12.26 4.68
N VAL A 87 1.33 -11.91 3.49
CA VAL A 87 0.50 -11.83 2.27
C VAL A 87 -0.14 -13.18 1.94
N GLN A 88 0.62 -14.27 1.98
CA GLN A 88 0.12 -15.62 1.70
C GLN A 88 -0.99 -16.03 2.69
N TYR A 89 -0.78 -15.84 3.99
CA TYR A 89 -1.80 -16.16 4.99
C TYR A 89 -3.03 -15.26 4.89
N SER A 90 -2.83 -13.96 4.64
CA SER A 90 -3.93 -13.01 4.39
C SER A 90 -4.74 -13.40 3.16
N PHE A 91 -4.09 -13.85 2.08
CA PHE A 91 -4.76 -14.34 0.87
C PHE A 91 -5.58 -15.60 1.15
N LEU A 92 -5.04 -16.56 1.91
CA LEU A 92 -5.78 -17.79 2.25
C LEU A 92 -7.02 -17.48 3.10
N LEU A 93 -6.87 -16.61 4.11
CA LEU A 93 -7.99 -16.17 4.93
C LEU A 93 -9.05 -15.43 4.09
N TYR A 94 -8.61 -14.50 3.24
CA TYR A 94 -9.47 -13.78 2.31
C TYR A 94 -10.22 -14.73 1.38
N THR A 95 -9.54 -15.73 0.83
CA THR A 95 -10.12 -16.74 -0.07
C THR A 95 -11.15 -17.58 0.68
N ALA A 96 -10.84 -18.06 1.89
CA ALA A 96 -11.75 -18.84 2.71
C ALA A 96 -13.04 -18.07 3.04
N ILE A 97 -12.90 -16.79 3.44
CA ILE A 97 -14.05 -15.92 3.71
C ILE A 97 -14.88 -15.70 2.44
N ASN A 98 -14.24 -15.45 1.30
CA ASN A 98 -14.95 -15.26 0.02
C ASN A 98 -15.69 -16.51 -0.44
N ILE A 99 -15.09 -17.69 -0.29
CA ILE A 99 -15.74 -18.96 -0.57
C ILE A 99 -16.96 -19.13 0.34
N ALA A 100 -16.84 -18.88 1.64
CA ALA A 100 -17.94 -18.96 2.59
C ALA A 100 -19.08 -17.99 2.22
N LEU A 101 -18.77 -16.73 1.89
CA LEU A 101 -19.75 -15.73 1.47
C LEU A 101 -20.42 -16.11 0.13
N ALA A 102 -19.65 -16.65 -0.82
CA ALA A 102 -20.17 -17.15 -2.09
C ALA A 102 -21.14 -18.33 -1.88
N PHE A 103 -20.81 -19.29 -1.02
CA PHE A 103 -21.71 -20.38 -0.66
C PHE A 103 -22.99 -19.88 -0.01
N VAL A 104 -22.91 -18.90 0.89
CA VAL A 104 -24.08 -18.27 1.48
C VAL A 104 -24.94 -17.64 0.38
N MET A 105 -24.37 -16.89 -0.56
CA MET A 105 -25.12 -16.26 -1.65
C MET A 105 -25.68 -17.25 -2.69
N LEU A 106 -25.02 -18.38 -2.92
CA LEU A 106 -25.47 -19.41 -3.87
C LEU A 106 -26.53 -20.32 -3.26
N GLY A 107 -26.38 -20.69 -1.98
CA GLY A 107 -27.22 -21.68 -1.31
C GLY A 107 -28.52 -21.12 -0.73
N SER A 108 -28.60 -19.81 -0.49
CA SER A 108 -29.78 -19.19 0.10
C SER A 108 -30.79 -18.77 -0.97
N ARG A 109 -31.90 -19.49 -1.06
CA ARG A 109 -32.99 -19.18 -2.01
C ARG A 109 -33.78 -17.92 -1.64
N GLU A 110 -33.75 -17.48 -0.37
CA GLU A 110 -34.56 -16.37 0.14
C GLU A 110 -33.82 -15.53 1.20
N LEU A 111 -32.72 -14.86 0.84
CA LEU A 111 -32.13 -13.87 1.74
C LEU A 111 -32.99 -12.61 1.82
N THR A 112 -33.25 -12.16 3.04
CA THR A 112 -33.89 -10.85 3.27
C THR A 112 -33.04 -9.75 2.61
N PRO A 113 -33.65 -8.72 1.98
CA PRO A 113 -32.91 -7.63 1.33
C PRO A 113 -31.91 -6.89 2.23
N ARG A 114 -32.09 -6.95 3.57
CA ARG A 114 -31.12 -6.42 4.53
C ARG A 114 -29.83 -7.23 4.55
N VAL A 115 -29.95 -8.57 4.61
CA VAL A 115 -28.82 -9.49 4.68
C VAL A 115 -28.03 -9.46 3.36
N THR A 116 -28.72 -9.53 2.22
CA THR A 116 -28.06 -9.45 0.91
C THR A 116 -27.22 -8.19 0.77
N ARG A 117 -27.77 -7.03 1.16
CA ARG A 117 -27.03 -5.76 1.11
C ARG A 117 -25.85 -5.73 2.08
N LEU A 118 -25.97 -6.35 3.26
CA LEU A 118 -24.88 -6.43 4.21
C LEU A 118 -23.76 -7.34 3.68
N LEU A 119 -24.11 -8.49 3.08
CA LEU A 119 -23.13 -9.40 2.48
C LEU A 119 -22.37 -8.73 1.34
N VAL A 120 -23.08 -8.08 0.41
CA VAL A 120 -22.45 -7.35 -0.70
C VAL A 120 -21.52 -6.24 -0.19
N ALA A 121 -21.95 -5.50 0.84
CA ALA A 121 -21.13 -4.47 1.47
C ALA A 121 -19.89 -5.07 2.17
N ALA A 122 -20.04 -6.19 2.87
CA ALA A 122 -18.95 -6.88 3.54
C ALA A 122 -17.92 -7.42 2.53
N ILE A 123 -18.39 -7.98 1.41
CA ILE A 123 -17.53 -8.41 0.29
C ILE A 123 -16.76 -7.21 -0.28
N ALA A 124 -17.46 -6.11 -0.58
CA ALA A 124 -16.84 -4.89 -1.09
C ALA A 124 -15.73 -4.34 -0.17
N PHE A 125 -16.01 -4.31 1.14
CA PHE A 125 -15.06 -3.86 2.14
C PHE A 125 -13.86 -4.80 2.25
N LEU A 126 -14.10 -6.11 2.27
CA LEU A 126 -13.06 -7.13 2.30
C LEU A 126 -12.13 -7.02 1.09
N ASP A 127 -12.67 -6.73 -0.09
CA ASP A 127 -11.91 -6.56 -1.32
C ASP A 127 -10.99 -5.34 -1.27
N ALA A 128 -11.52 -4.22 -0.79
CA ALA A 128 -10.73 -3.00 -0.59
C ALA A 128 -9.63 -3.20 0.46
N ALA A 129 -9.93 -3.89 1.57
CA ALA A 129 -8.96 -4.16 2.63
C ALA A 129 -7.85 -5.12 2.18
N PHE A 130 -8.21 -6.19 1.45
CA PHE A 130 -7.24 -7.13 0.90
C PHE A 130 -6.34 -6.46 -0.13
N LEU A 131 -6.93 -5.69 -1.07
CA LEU A 131 -6.16 -4.93 -2.05
C LEU A 131 -5.24 -3.90 -1.38
N ALA A 132 -5.71 -3.20 -0.34
CA ALA A 132 -4.90 -2.28 0.44
C ALA A 132 -3.69 -2.99 1.09
N GLY A 133 -3.89 -4.17 1.68
CA GLY A 133 -2.79 -4.97 2.21
C GLY A 133 -1.77 -5.39 1.13
N MET A 134 -2.25 -5.76 -0.06
CA MET A 134 -1.36 -6.08 -1.19
C MET A 134 -0.57 -4.85 -1.66
N VAL A 135 -1.24 -3.70 -1.78
CA VAL A 135 -0.61 -2.44 -2.17
C VAL A 135 0.44 -2.00 -1.15
N LEU A 136 0.13 -2.13 0.15
CA LEU A 136 1.07 -1.85 1.25
C LEU A 136 2.38 -2.64 1.09
N VAL A 137 2.31 -3.92 0.72
CA VAL A 137 3.48 -4.80 0.60
C VAL A 137 4.20 -4.67 -0.75
N THR A 138 3.53 -4.18 -1.79
CA THR A 138 4.07 -4.11 -3.17
C THR A 138 4.58 -2.73 -3.58
N GLY A 139 4.92 -1.87 -2.60
CA GLY A 139 5.50 -0.55 -2.85
C GLY A 139 4.52 0.61 -2.75
N GLY A 140 3.39 0.42 -2.08
CA GLY A 140 2.45 1.50 -1.76
C GLY A 140 1.90 2.19 -3.00
N VAL A 141 2.08 3.51 -3.06
CA VAL A 141 1.47 4.38 -4.08
C VAL A 141 1.87 3.94 -5.49
N GLU A 142 3.12 3.53 -5.71
CA GLU A 142 3.65 3.14 -7.03
C GLU A 142 3.28 1.72 -7.47
N SER A 143 2.61 0.95 -6.61
CA SER A 143 2.16 -0.40 -6.96
C SER A 143 1.19 -0.35 -8.14
N SER A 144 1.42 -1.19 -9.14
CA SER A 144 0.48 -1.35 -10.27
C SER A 144 -0.91 -1.80 -9.80
N LEU A 145 -1.03 -2.42 -8.62
CA LEU A 145 -2.29 -2.82 -8.00
C LEU A 145 -3.16 -1.61 -7.60
N PHE A 146 -2.59 -0.41 -7.48
CA PHE A 146 -3.34 0.82 -7.23
C PHE A 146 -4.51 0.99 -8.23
N TRP A 147 -4.30 0.63 -9.50
CA TRP A 147 -5.30 0.80 -10.57
C TRP A 147 -6.53 -0.10 -10.43
N VAL A 148 -6.53 -1.03 -9.47
CA VAL A 148 -7.71 -1.83 -9.14
C VAL A 148 -8.70 -1.04 -8.26
N PHE A 149 -8.25 -0.03 -7.49
CA PHE A 149 -9.15 0.78 -6.67
C PHE A 149 -10.24 1.54 -7.46
N PRO A 150 -9.95 2.21 -8.59
CA PRO A 150 -10.99 2.79 -9.45
C PRO A 150 -12.02 1.76 -9.91
N LEU A 151 -11.59 0.52 -10.21
CA LEU A 151 -12.49 -0.56 -10.62
C LEU A 151 -13.41 -0.98 -9.47
N LEU A 152 -12.89 -1.04 -8.23
CA LEU A 152 -13.70 -1.29 -7.04
C LEU A 152 -14.71 -0.17 -6.79
N ILE A 153 -14.32 1.10 -6.95
CA ILE A 153 -15.21 2.26 -6.83
C ILE A 153 -16.33 2.21 -7.88
N ALA A 154 -15.99 1.89 -9.12
CA ALA A 154 -16.96 1.71 -10.20
C ALA A 154 -17.91 0.54 -9.91
N ARG A 155 -17.38 -0.61 -9.49
CA ARG A 155 -18.19 -1.78 -9.13
C ARG A 155 -19.12 -1.48 -7.97
N ASN A 156 -18.66 -0.81 -6.91
CA ASN A 156 -19.50 -0.39 -5.80
C ASN A 156 -20.62 0.57 -6.25
N ALA A 157 -20.34 1.46 -7.19
CA ALA A 157 -21.34 2.35 -7.79
C ALA A 157 -22.42 1.60 -8.58
N LEU A 158 -22.03 0.55 -9.32
CA LEU A 158 -22.95 -0.27 -10.10
C LEU A 158 -23.81 -1.19 -9.22
N VAL A 159 -23.22 -1.74 -8.16
CA VAL A 159 -23.84 -2.79 -7.36
C VAL A 159 -24.72 -2.23 -6.23
N LEU A 160 -24.41 -1.07 -5.65
CA LEU A 160 -25.13 -0.59 -4.46
C LEU A 160 -26.18 0.45 -4.84
N SER A 161 -27.47 0.07 -4.85
CA SER A 161 -28.55 1.01 -5.21
C SER A 161 -28.76 2.19 -4.23
N PRO A 162 -28.60 2.05 -2.90
CA PRO A 162 -28.73 3.19 -1.98
C PRO A 162 -27.54 4.14 -2.03
N THR A 163 -27.77 5.39 -2.44
CA THR A 163 -26.77 6.46 -2.59
C THR A 163 -25.85 6.60 -1.36
N THR A 164 -26.41 6.51 -0.14
CA THR A 164 -25.63 6.65 1.11
C THR A 164 -24.63 5.51 1.32
N ARG A 165 -25.00 4.26 1.01
CA ARG A 165 -24.11 3.10 1.23
C ARG A 165 -23.02 3.01 0.16
N GLN A 166 -23.36 3.38 -1.06
CA GLN A 166 -22.37 3.52 -2.14
C GLN A 166 -21.30 4.55 -1.76
N ILE A 167 -21.70 5.76 -1.34
CA ILE A 167 -20.75 6.81 -0.94
C ILE A 167 -19.88 6.33 0.21
N LEU A 168 -20.49 5.73 1.24
CA LEU A 168 -19.74 5.24 2.40
C LEU A 168 -18.70 4.18 1.99
N LEU A 169 -19.06 3.22 1.15
CA LEU A 169 -18.14 2.17 0.71
C LEU A 169 -17.04 2.70 -0.21
N ASN A 170 -17.35 3.66 -1.08
CA ASN A 170 -16.32 4.30 -1.91
C ASN A 170 -15.36 5.15 -1.06
N LEU A 171 -15.87 5.83 -0.03
CA LEU A 171 -15.03 6.56 0.92
C LEU A 171 -14.14 5.60 1.72
N LEU A 172 -14.69 4.47 2.18
CA LEU A 172 -13.90 3.42 2.83
C LEU A 172 -12.84 2.83 1.89
N THR A 173 -13.15 2.69 0.60
CA THR A 173 -12.21 2.21 -0.42
C THR A 173 -11.06 3.20 -0.61
N CYS A 174 -11.35 4.50 -0.71
CA CYS A 174 -10.34 5.56 -0.74
C CYS A 174 -9.52 5.58 0.55
N GLY A 175 -10.17 5.45 1.71
CA GLY A 175 -9.51 5.40 3.02
C GLY A 175 -8.58 4.19 3.16
N ALA A 176 -8.99 3.02 2.69
CA ALA A 176 -8.15 1.82 2.67
C ALA A 176 -6.92 2.01 1.76
N CYS A 177 -7.09 2.63 0.59
CA CYS A 177 -5.97 3.00 -0.26
C CYS A 177 -5.03 3.97 0.45
N ALA A 178 -5.56 5.04 1.04
CA ALA A 178 -4.76 6.02 1.77
C ALA A 178 -3.99 5.39 2.94
N ALA A 179 -4.65 4.52 3.71
CA ALA A 179 -4.03 3.79 4.82
C ALA A 179 -2.88 2.89 4.34
N ALA A 180 -3.05 2.18 3.22
CA ALA A 180 -1.99 1.36 2.64
C ALA A 180 -0.79 2.21 2.20
N THR A 181 -1.04 3.34 1.56
CA THR A 181 0.01 4.22 1.06
C THR A 181 0.76 4.94 2.19
N ILE A 182 0.04 5.38 3.22
CA ILE A 182 0.62 5.98 4.42
C ILE A 182 1.41 4.90 5.19
N GLY A 183 0.85 3.70 5.34
CA GLY A 183 1.54 2.57 5.95
C GLY A 183 2.83 2.22 5.22
N ALA A 184 2.83 2.24 3.88
CA ALA A 184 4.02 1.98 3.08
C ALA A 184 5.06 3.08 3.28
N ALA A 185 4.65 4.35 3.33
CA ALA A 185 5.53 5.47 3.63
C ALA A 185 6.14 5.36 5.04
N TYR A 186 5.36 4.94 6.04
CA TYR A 186 5.87 4.68 7.38
C TYR A 186 6.85 3.52 7.43
N ILE A 187 6.58 2.43 6.70
CA ILE A 187 7.51 1.30 6.60
C ILE A 187 8.81 1.77 5.97
N GLN A 188 8.74 2.50 4.86
CA GLN A 188 9.92 3.04 4.19
C GLN A 188 10.68 4.05 5.06
N GLN A 189 9.97 4.86 5.85
CA GLN A 189 10.59 5.80 6.78
C GLN A 189 11.26 5.10 7.97
N ALA A 190 10.60 4.10 8.54
CA ALA A 190 11.16 3.27 9.60
C ALA A 190 12.37 2.49 9.07
N GLU A 191 12.27 2.02 7.83
CA GLU A 191 13.38 1.47 7.07
C GLU A 191 14.49 2.52 7.02
N ASP A 192 14.26 3.69 6.42
CA ASP A 192 15.23 4.77 6.26
C ASP A 192 15.96 5.20 7.54
N THR A 193 15.28 5.14 8.69
CA THR A 193 15.82 5.51 10.01
C THR A 193 16.65 4.37 10.63
N SER A 194 16.40 3.12 10.26
CA SER A 194 16.95 1.93 10.94
C SER A 194 18.27 1.38 10.35
N TYR A 195 18.84 1.95 9.27
CA TYR A 195 20.04 1.37 8.61
C TYR A 195 21.38 1.95 9.01
N ALA A 196 21.48 2.91 9.93
CA ALA A 196 22.78 3.37 10.42
C ALA A 196 23.41 2.30 11.33
N THR A 197 23.93 1.22 10.74
CA THR A 197 24.64 0.19 11.50
C THR A 197 25.95 0.80 11.98
N ILE A 198 26.07 0.99 13.29
CA ILE A 198 27.33 1.40 13.90
C ILE A 198 28.18 0.16 14.11
N ARG A 199 29.40 0.19 13.60
CA ARG A 199 30.38 -0.87 13.84
C ARG A 199 31.63 -0.28 14.48
N LEU A 200 31.89 -0.70 15.71
CA LEU A 200 33.14 -0.41 16.41
C LEU A 200 34.15 -1.49 16.03
N MET A 201 35.33 -1.09 15.56
CA MET A 201 36.36 -2.04 15.14
C MET A 201 37.75 -1.60 15.60
N PRO A 202 38.46 -2.38 16.42
CA PRO A 202 39.86 -2.13 16.67
C PRO A 202 40.68 -2.56 15.44
N PHE A 203 41.68 -1.76 15.03
CA PHE A 203 42.53 -2.05 13.87
C PHE A 203 44.00 -1.72 14.13
N THR A 204 44.90 -2.28 13.34
CA THR A 204 46.34 -1.98 13.38
C THR A 204 46.80 -1.27 12.11
N SER A 205 46.23 -1.63 10.97
CA SER A 205 46.45 -1.01 9.66
C SER A 205 45.13 -0.61 9.02
N LEU A 206 45.11 0.49 8.25
CA LEU A 206 43.91 0.95 7.54
C LEU A 206 43.36 -0.10 6.56
N SER A 207 44.20 -0.99 6.06
CA SER A 207 43.81 -2.11 5.18
C SER A 207 42.92 -3.16 5.84
N GLU A 208 42.80 -3.14 7.17
CA GLU A 208 41.90 -4.03 7.92
C GLU A 208 40.47 -3.49 8.00
N LEU A 209 40.29 -2.19 7.76
CA LEU A 209 38.98 -1.55 7.77
C LEU A 209 38.25 -1.84 6.46
N PRO A 210 36.94 -2.16 6.48
CA PRO A 210 36.15 -2.32 5.26
C PRO A 210 36.20 -1.08 4.38
N ASP A 211 36.47 -1.26 3.09
CA ASP A 211 36.48 -0.17 2.10
C ASP A 211 35.10 0.08 1.47
N SER A 212 34.08 -0.69 1.87
CA SER A 212 32.68 -0.56 1.43
C SER A 212 31.71 -1.01 2.54
N GLY A 213 30.55 -0.37 2.64
CA GLY A 213 29.43 -0.78 3.50
C GLY A 213 28.18 0.01 3.15
N ILE A 214 26.96 -0.51 3.38
CA ILE A 214 25.70 0.18 3.04
C ILE A 214 25.14 0.82 4.30
N GLY A 215 25.01 2.14 4.33
CA GLY A 215 24.48 2.88 5.50
C GLY A 215 25.33 2.67 6.76
N LEU A 216 26.60 2.29 6.62
CA LEU A 216 27.46 1.88 7.72
C LEU A 216 28.22 3.09 8.29
N VAL A 217 28.18 3.26 9.60
CA VAL A 217 29.07 4.15 10.33
C VAL A 217 30.11 3.29 11.04
N LEU A 218 31.32 3.25 10.49
CA LEU A 218 32.44 2.53 11.05
C LEU A 218 33.30 3.49 11.87
N ILE A 219 33.49 3.16 13.15
CA ILE A 219 34.43 3.85 14.02
C ILE A 219 35.55 2.88 14.34
N GLY A 220 36.69 3.10 13.69
CA GLY A 220 37.91 2.36 13.92
C GLY A 220 38.70 2.96 15.08
N GLN A 221 39.22 2.14 16.00
CA GLN A 221 40.27 2.58 16.93
C GLN A 221 41.59 1.89 16.61
N ASN A 222 42.62 2.69 16.37
CA ASN A 222 43.95 2.14 16.13
C ASN A 222 44.56 1.65 17.46
N ARG A 223 44.98 0.38 17.50
CA ARG A 223 45.52 -0.27 18.72
C ARG A 223 46.86 0.29 19.19
N THR A 224 47.63 0.91 18.30
CA THR A 224 48.99 1.38 18.60
C THR A 224 49.04 2.79 19.17
N ASN A 225 48.15 3.68 18.72
CA ASN A 225 48.18 5.10 19.08
C ASN A 225 46.83 5.62 19.62
N HIS A 226 45.82 4.75 19.74
CA HIS A 226 44.47 5.07 20.22
C HIS A 226 43.78 6.21 19.45
N THR A 227 44.17 6.45 18.19
CA THR A 227 43.49 7.42 17.32
C THR A 227 42.24 6.82 16.71
N LEU A 228 41.17 7.61 16.63
CA LEU A 228 39.95 7.22 15.94
C LEU A 228 40.03 7.47 14.44
N HIS A 229 39.42 6.57 13.68
CA HIS A 229 39.22 6.67 12.25
C HIS A 229 37.75 6.51 11.92
N PHE A 230 37.21 7.44 11.16
CA PHE A 230 35.79 7.50 10.83
C PHE A 230 35.60 7.14 9.36
N ARG A 231 34.78 6.12 9.10
CA ARG A 231 34.27 5.83 7.77
C ARG A 231 32.75 5.85 7.80
N VAL A 232 32.18 6.77 7.04
CA VAL A 232 30.72 6.89 6.88
C VAL A 232 30.38 6.53 5.46
N PHE A 233 29.61 5.47 5.29
CA PHE A 233 29.15 5.03 3.99
C PHE A 233 27.69 5.42 3.75
N ASP A 234 27.39 5.86 2.53
CA ASP A 234 26.02 6.07 2.09
C ASP A 234 25.32 4.75 1.72
N ARG A 235 24.09 4.85 1.23
CA ARG A 235 23.28 3.71 0.81
C ARG A 235 23.73 3.08 -0.52
N GLU A 236 24.59 3.76 -1.27
CA GLU A 236 25.18 3.30 -2.52
C GLU A 236 26.58 2.67 -2.30
N ALA A 237 26.91 2.39 -1.03
CA ALA A 237 28.20 1.90 -0.57
C ALA A 237 29.40 2.82 -0.87
N ARG A 238 29.15 4.12 -1.09
CA ARG A 238 30.21 5.11 -1.27
C ARG A 238 30.62 5.67 0.08
N ALA A 239 31.92 5.80 0.29
CA ALA A 239 32.45 6.49 1.46
C ALA A 239 32.18 8.00 1.32
N LEU A 240 31.22 8.51 2.08
CA LEU A 240 30.99 9.95 2.23
C LEU A 240 32.13 10.59 3.02
N ILE A 241 32.65 9.85 4.01
CA ILE A 241 33.78 10.25 4.85
C ILE A 241 34.72 9.07 4.98
N ASP A 242 36.00 9.33 4.80
CA ASP A 242 37.11 8.45 5.19
C ASP A 242 38.21 9.34 5.78
N ALA A 243 38.16 9.56 7.09
CA ALA A 243 39.05 10.52 7.76
C ALA A 243 39.39 10.10 9.19
N SER A 244 40.63 10.36 9.59
CA SER A 244 41.05 10.21 10.99
C SER A 244 40.66 11.43 11.82
N GLU A 245 40.71 11.32 13.15
CA GLU A 245 40.50 12.45 14.05
C GLU A 245 41.42 13.66 13.78
N ALA A 246 42.58 13.45 13.14
CA ALA A 246 43.47 14.52 12.71
C ALA A 246 42.87 15.37 11.57
N GLY A 247 41.92 14.82 10.81
CA GLY A 247 41.16 15.54 9.79
C GLY A 247 40.16 16.56 10.35
N PHE A 248 39.95 16.58 11.68
CA PHE A 248 39.00 17.46 12.36
C PHE A 248 39.68 18.29 13.49
N PRO A 249 40.62 19.18 13.17
CA PRO A 249 41.40 19.94 14.16
C PRO A 249 40.52 20.87 15.03
N ASP A 250 39.43 21.40 14.48
CA ASP A 250 38.52 22.29 15.22
C ASP A 250 37.52 21.54 16.11
N LYS A 251 37.54 20.19 16.09
CA LYS A 251 36.56 19.33 16.77
C LYS A 251 37.18 18.43 17.85
N GLN A 252 38.40 18.72 18.30
CA GLN A 252 39.13 17.88 19.26
C GLN A 252 38.39 17.69 20.59
N ARG A 253 37.64 18.69 21.05
CA ARG A 253 36.80 18.56 22.25
C ARG A 253 35.68 17.52 22.05
N GLN A 254 35.04 17.52 20.89
CA GLN A 254 33.97 16.58 20.54
C GLN A 254 34.53 15.15 20.38
N VAL A 255 35.71 15.02 19.75
CA VAL A 255 36.42 13.73 19.64
C VAL A 255 36.75 13.16 21.02
N ALA A 256 37.21 14.00 21.97
CA ALA A 256 37.49 13.54 23.33
C ALA A 256 36.23 13.04 24.07
N ILE A 257 35.10 13.71 23.89
CA ILE A 257 33.80 13.26 24.43
C ILE A 257 33.42 11.90 23.82
N LEU A 258 33.55 11.75 22.50
CA LEU A 258 33.27 10.49 21.82
C LEU A 258 34.19 9.36 22.30
N LYS A 259 35.49 9.63 22.50
CA LYS A 259 36.43 8.64 23.06
C LYS A 259 35.99 8.12 24.43
N ASN A 260 35.59 9.02 25.32
CA ASN A 260 35.09 8.65 26.64
C ASN A 260 33.79 7.84 26.57
N LEU A 261 32.92 8.15 25.61
CA LEU A 261 31.68 7.40 25.37
C LEU A 261 31.96 5.99 24.85
N LEU A 262 32.95 5.84 23.97
CA LEU A 262 33.30 4.56 23.34
C LEU A 262 34.15 3.66 24.24
N GLU A 263 34.91 4.21 25.19
CA GLU A 263 35.82 3.46 26.07
C GLU A 263 35.21 2.20 26.70
N PRO A 264 34.00 2.23 27.32
CA PRO A 264 33.39 1.02 27.86
C PRO A 264 32.78 0.10 26.78
N LEU A 265 32.57 0.59 25.56
CA LEU A 265 31.79 -0.08 24.51
C LEU A 265 32.64 -0.93 23.56
N TRP A 266 33.97 -0.80 23.57
CA TRP A 266 34.86 -1.57 22.69
C TRP A 266 34.82 -3.08 22.93
N GLU A 267 34.49 -3.50 24.16
CA GLU A 267 34.40 -4.90 24.58
C GLU A 267 32.96 -5.43 24.57
N GLU A 268 31.97 -4.57 24.26
CA GLU A 268 30.57 -4.97 24.22
C GLU A 268 30.20 -5.57 22.85
N PRO A 269 29.62 -6.79 22.80
CA PRO A 269 29.29 -7.44 21.54
C PRO A 269 28.06 -6.81 20.84
N THR A 270 27.24 -6.03 21.56
CA THR A 270 26.01 -5.42 21.05
C THR A 270 25.72 -4.09 21.72
N LEU A 271 25.65 -3.01 20.93
CA LEU A 271 25.25 -1.67 21.40
C LEU A 271 23.73 -1.59 21.60
N THR A 272 23.28 -0.95 22.68
CA THR A 272 21.86 -0.60 22.89
C THR A 272 21.43 0.54 21.96
N ALA A 273 20.12 0.69 21.73
CA ALA A 273 19.59 1.78 20.89
C ALA A 273 20.02 3.17 21.41
N ASP A 274 19.91 3.40 22.73
CA ASP A 274 20.32 4.67 23.35
C ASP A 274 21.83 4.96 23.17
N GLN A 275 22.68 3.93 23.22
CA GLN A 275 24.12 4.05 22.96
C GLN A 275 24.38 4.37 21.48
N GLN A 276 23.65 3.74 20.56
CA GLN A 276 23.79 4.00 19.13
C GLN A 276 23.42 5.44 18.78
N ASP A 277 22.29 5.94 19.31
CA ASP A 277 21.87 7.33 19.10
C ASP A 277 22.90 8.32 19.63
N ALA A 278 23.42 8.11 20.84
CA ALA A 278 24.45 8.96 21.44
C ALA A 278 25.76 8.98 20.62
N ILE A 279 26.16 7.83 20.05
CA ILE A 279 27.33 7.73 19.18
C ILE A 279 27.07 8.45 17.85
N LEU A 280 25.91 8.26 17.23
CA LEU A 280 25.55 8.91 15.97
C LEU A 280 25.53 10.43 16.12
N ASP A 281 24.93 10.95 17.19
CA ASP A 281 24.92 12.39 17.48
C ASP A 281 26.34 12.95 17.63
N ALA A 282 27.21 12.26 18.37
CA ALA A 282 28.59 12.67 18.55
C ALA A 282 29.40 12.62 17.23
N VAL A 283 29.21 11.58 16.41
CA VAL A 283 29.85 11.46 15.09
C VAL A 283 29.34 12.54 14.14
N ALA A 284 28.03 12.82 14.12
CA ALA A 284 27.44 13.88 13.32
C ALA A 284 28.01 15.26 13.67
N LEU A 285 28.23 15.52 14.97
CA LEU A 285 28.81 16.76 15.48
C LEU A 285 30.28 16.96 15.06
N ILE A 286 31.05 15.86 14.96
CA ILE A 286 32.47 15.86 14.55
C ILE A 286 32.57 16.00 13.03
N THR A 287 31.84 15.17 12.31
CA THR A 287 31.94 15.03 10.86
C THR A 287 31.18 16.11 10.09
N GLY A 288 30.25 16.80 10.74
CA GLY A 288 29.32 17.71 10.08
C GLY A 288 28.26 17.02 9.24
N GLN A 289 28.27 15.68 9.18
CA GLN A 289 27.22 14.88 8.56
C GLN A 289 26.12 14.67 9.57
N THR A 290 25.14 15.57 9.60
CA THR A 290 23.82 15.21 10.12
C THR A 290 23.23 14.16 9.18
N GLN A 291 23.45 12.87 9.47
CA GLN A 291 22.44 11.88 9.10
C GLN A 291 21.15 12.39 9.73
N ALA A 292 20.16 12.71 8.89
CA ALA A 292 19.00 13.50 9.23
C ALA A 292 18.45 13.12 10.62
N ALA A 293 18.73 13.98 11.60
CA ALA A 293 18.22 13.84 12.94
C ALA A 293 16.71 14.05 12.88
N GLY A 294 15.98 12.96 13.11
CA GLY A 294 14.53 12.92 13.16
C GLY A 294 13.90 12.36 11.87
N PRO A 295 12.82 11.56 12.00
CA PRO A 295 12.04 11.15 10.84
C PRO A 295 11.64 12.41 10.06
N PRO A 296 11.98 12.53 8.75
CA PRO A 296 11.47 13.65 7.96
C PRO A 296 9.95 13.71 8.10
N ALA A 297 9.35 14.90 8.10
CA ALA A 297 7.89 14.98 8.04
C ALA A 297 7.41 14.09 6.88
N LEU A 298 6.37 13.28 7.12
CA LEU A 298 5.89 12.26 6.18
C LEU A 298 5.52 12.93 4.85
N ASP A 299 6.48 12.99 3.92
CA ASP A 299 6.28 13.59 2.61
C ASP A 299 5.71 12.51 1.69
N LEU A 300 4.38 12.49 1.62
CA LEU A 300 3.65 11.58 0.74
C LEU A 300 3.89 11.88 -0.74
N GLY A 301 4.51 13.03 -1.06
CA GLY A 301 4.80 13.47 -2.41
C GLY A 301 3.56 13.88 -3.20
N LEU A 302 3.79 14.58 -4.31
CA LEU A 302 2.73 15.04 -5.21
C LEU A 302 1.95 13.87 -5.83
N GLY A 303 2.62 12.74 -6.09
CA GLY A 303 2.02 11.55 -6.70
C GLY A 303 0.86 10.98 -5.88
N PHE A 304 1.02 10.94 -4.54
CA PHE A 304 -0.05 10.53 -3.63
C PHE A 304 -1.28 11.43 -3.76
N TRP A 305 -1.09 12.75 -3.67
CA TRP A 305 -2.21 13.70 -3.72
C TRP A 305 -2.93 13.66 -5.06
N LEU A 306 -2.21 13.51 -6.17
CA LEU A 306 -2.81 13.36 -7.50
C LEU A 306 -3.65 12.08 -7.59
N ARG A 307 -3.12 10.95 -7.11
CA ARG A 307 -3.82 9.66 -7.11
C ARG A 307 -5.05 9.66 -6.19
N MET A 308 -4.97 10.28 -5.01
CA MET A 308 -6.13 10.46 -4.12
C MET A 308 -7.17 11.39 -4.72
N GLY A 309 -6.74 12.51 -5.30
CA GLY A 309 -7.61 13.43 -6.03
C GLY A 309 -8.35 12.75 -7.17
N LEU A 310 -7.66 11.89 -7.92
CA LEU A 310 -8.24 11.08 -8.99
C LEU A 310 -9.33 10.13 -8.46
N LEU A 311 -9.09 9.40 -7.37
CA LEU A 311 -10.08 8.48 -6.80
C LEU A 311 -11.33 9.23 -6.31
N ILE A 312 -11.14 10.37 -5.64
CA ILE A 312 -12.25 11.23 -5.19
C ILE A 312 -13.03 11.77 -6.39
N MET A 313 -12.33 12.23 -7.44
CA MET A 313 -12.96 12.73 -8.66
C MET A 313 -13.78 11.63 -9.34
N VAL A 314 -13.25 10.42 -9.49
CA VAL A 314 -13.98 9.26 -10.06
C VAL A 314 -15.21 8.93 -9.22
N MET A 315 -15.08 8.92 -7.89
CA MET A 315 -16.20 8.70 -6.98
C MET A 315 -17.31 9.74 -7.18
N LEU A 316 -16.96 11.03 -7.23
CA LEU A 316 -17.91 12.13 -7.43
C LEU A 316 -18.56 12.10 -8.82
N TRP A 317 -17.79 11.75 -9.85
CA TRP A 317 -18.28 11.66 -11.21
C TRP A 317 -19.31 10.53 -11.38
N LEU A 318 -19.01 9.34 -10.85
CA LEU A 318 -19.93 8.20 -10.85
C LEU A 318 -21.19 8.49 -10.03
N TRP A 319 -21.04 9.18 -8.90
CA TRP A 319 -22.18 9.64 -8.13
C TRP A 319 -23.05 10.62 -8.94
N GLY A 320 -22.44 11.61 -9.58
CA GLY A 320 -23.13 12.57 -10.43
C GLY A 320 -23.91 11.92 -11.58
N ILE A 321 -23.28 11.01 -12.33
CA ILE A 321 -23.93 10.26 -13.43
C ILE A 321 -25.17 9.53 -12.91
N ARG A 322 -25.05 8.85 -11.78
CA ARG A 322 -26.15 8.11 -11.19
C ARG A 322 -27.30 9.04 -10.78
N THR A 323 -27.00 10.16 -10.14
CA THR A 323 -28.04 11.13 -9.75
C THR A 323 -28.77 11.72 -10.96
N LEU A 324 -28.08 11.89 -12.10
CA LEU A 324 -28.71 12.31 -13.34
C LEU A 324 -29.62 11.21 -13.91
N LEU A 325 -29.16 9.96 -13.94
CA LEU A 325 -29.97 8.84 -14.40
C LEU A 325 -31.24 8.66 -13.55
N GLU A 326 -31.12 8.75 -12.23
CA GLU A 326 -32.28 8.68 -11.31
C GLU A 326 -33.27 9.83 -11.54
N ARG A 327 -32.79 11.02 -11.91
CA ARG A 327 -33.65 12.17 -12.22
C ARG A 327 -34.38 12.00 -13.55
N GLU A 328 -33.71 11.49 -14.57
CA GLU A 328 -34.37 11.22 -15.86
C GLU A 328 -35.43 10.13 -15.72
N LEU A 329 -35.14 9.07 -14.96
CA LEU A 329 -36.12 8.02 -14.65
C LEU A 329 -37.38 8.57 -13.98
N ARG A 330 -37.24 9.44 -12.96
CA ARG A 330 -38.41 10.08 -12.32
C ARG A 330 -39.22 10.94 -13.27
N ARG A 331 -38.57 11.67 -14.17
CA ARG A 331 -39.27 12.49 -15.17
C ARG A 331 -40.06 11.65 -16.16
N GLU A 332 -39.55 10.47 -16.51
CA GLU A 332 -40.28 9.54 -17.37
C GLU A 332 -41.49 8.95 -16.65
N GLU A 333 -41.38 8.60 -15.38
CA GLU A 333 -42.51 8.14 -14.54
C GLU A 333 -43.61 9.20 -14.46
N GLU A 334 -43.24 10.46 -14.15
CA GLU A 334 -44.17 11.60 -14.06
C GLU A 334 -44.85 11.94 -15.40
N GLN A 335 -44.26 11.60 -16.54
CA GLN A 335 -44.87 11.80 -17.87
C GLN A 335 -45.79 10.65 -18.29
N THR A 336 -45.72 9.51 -17.60
CA THR A 336 -46.56 8.33 -17.89
C THR A 336 -47.81 8.22 -17.02
N GLU A 337 -47.90 9.00 -15.93
CA GLU A 337 -49.09 9.15 -15.08
C GLU A 337 -50.05 10.24 -15.59
#